data_AF-K0F0C2-F1
#
_entry.id   AF-K0F0C2-F1
#
_cell.length_a   1.000
_cell.length_b   1.000
_cell.length_c   1.000
_cell.angle_alpha   90.00
_cell.angle_beta   90.00
_cell.angle_gamma   90.00
#
_symmetry.space_group_name_H-M   'P 1'
#
loop_
_entity.id
_entity.type
_entity.pdbx_description
1 polymer ?
#
loop_
_entity_poly.entity_id
_entity_poly.type
_entity_poly.pdbx_seq_one_letter_code
_entity_poly.pdbx_strand_id
1 'polypeptide(L)'
;MTIQQIIGIEQTDIEDLFEPSDYLRLYNRATRARLRPNQLPPGAGIVDRITKARGAAFVERHEVADLLLHDRLKAVTKLRAATLANFEALFTLINATRPDVRT
;
A
#
# COMPACT_ATOMS: atom_id res chain seq x y z
N MET A 1 -12.22 13.69 2.87
CA MET A 1 -11.84 12.43 3.52
C MET A 1 -10.63 11.89 2.79
N THR A 2 -9.59 11.46 3.51
CA THR A 2 -8.27 11.16 2.92
C THR A 2 -7.65 9.93 3.58
N ILE A 3 -6.72 9.26 2.90
CA ILE A 3 -5.95 8.11 3.40
C ILE A 3 -5.29 8.43 4.75
N GLN A 4 -4.83 9.67 4.94
CA GLN A 4 -4.33 10.20 6.20
C GLN A 4 -5.25 9.93 7.40
N GLN A 5 -6.58 9.92 7.25
CA GLN A 5 -7.50 9.62 8.36
C GLN A 5 -7.47 8.15 8.79
N ILE A 6 -7.07 7.24 7.91
CA ILE A 6 -7.02 5.80 8.16
C ILE A 6 -5.71 5.45 8.86
N ILE A 7 -4.60 6.00 8.37
CA ILE A 7 -3.25 5.59 8.83
C ILE A 7 -2.51 6.63 9.68
N GLY A 8 -3.03 7.86 9.76
CA GLY A 8 -2.50 8.90 10.66
C GLY A 8 -1.20 9.57 10.19
N ILE A 9 -0.84 9.47 8.92
CA ILE A 9 0.38 10.04 8.34
C ILE A 9 0.00 11.20 7.40
N GLU A 10 0.75 12.31 7.42
CA GLU A 10 0.39 13.52 6.64
C GLU A 10 0.62 13.39 5.13
N GLN A 11 1.68 12.69 4.72
CA GLN A 11 2.04 12.47 3.32
C GLN A 11 1.92 10.99 3.01
N THR A 12 0.76 10.60 2.49
CA THR A 12 0.40 9.19 2.29
C THR A 12 0.03 8.92 0.85
N ASP A 13 0.63 7.89 0.28
CA ASP A 13 0.19 7.31 -0.97
C ASP A 13 -0.75 6.11 -0.68
N ILE A 14 -1.41 5.57 -1.70
CA ILE A 14 -2.29 4.40 -1.54
C ILE A 14 -1.51 3.17 -1.07
N GLU A 15 -0.21 3.13 -1.40
CA GLU A 15 0.77 2.14 -0.95
C GLU A 15 0.89 2.07 0.58
N ASP A 16 0.62 3.16 1.31
CA ASP A 16 0.73 3.21 2.76
C ASP A 16 -0.47 2.56 3.48
N LEU A 17 -1.54 2.21 2.76
CA LEU A 17 -2.61 1.37 3.32
C LEU A 17 -2.14 -0.07 3.57
N PHE A 18 -1.08 -0.49 2.89
CA PHE A 18 -0.46 -1.78 3.13
C PHE A 18 0.46 -1.70 4.35
N GLU A 19 0.41 -2.74 5.18
CA GLU A 19 1.51 -3.02 6.10
C GLU A 19 2.84 -3.07 5.32
N PRO A 20 3.95 -2.48 5.83
CA PRO A 20 5.22 -2.46 5.10
C PRO A 20 5.68 -3.84 4.62
N SER A 21 5.42 -4.88 5.42
CA SER A 21 5.77 -6.25 5.05
C SER A 21 4.96 -6.79 3.86
N ASP A 22 3.71 -6.34 3.69
CA ASP A 22 2.81 -6.77 2.62
C ASP A 22 3.20 -6.05 1.33
N TYR A 23 3.38 -4.74 1.41
CA TYR A 23 3.81 -3.94 0.25
C TYR A 23 5.17 -4.41 -0.27
N LEU A 24 6.14 -4.64 0.62
CA LEU A 24 7.45 -5.16 0.22
C LEU A 24 7.37 -6.55 -0.43
N ARG A 25 6.39 -7.41 -0.07
CA ARG A 25 6.20 -8.68 -0.76
C ARG A 25 5.75 -8.47 -2.21
N LEU A 26 4.81 -7.56 -2.46
CA LEU A 26 4.36 -7.21 -3.81
C LEU A 26 5.49 -6.57 -4.60
N TYR A 27 6.12 -5.55 -4.01
CA TYR A 27 7.23 -4.81 -4.59
C TYR A 27 8.41 -5.71 -4.97
N ASN A 28 8.89 -6.55 -4.05
CA ASN A 28 10.01 -7.46 -4.32
C ASN A 28 9.68 -8.45 -5.42
N ARG A 29 8.42 -8.88 -5.52
CA ARG A 29 7.99 -9.81 -6.57
C ARG A 29 7.92 -9.14 -7.93
N ALA A 30 7.39 -7.91 -7.99
CA ALA A 30 7.29 -7.13 -9.22
C ALA A 30 8.69 -6.74 -9.77
N THR A 31 9.59 -6.32 -8.87
CA THR A 31 10.89 -5.74 -9.24
C THR A 31 12.07 -6.71 -9.14
N ARG A 32 11.82 -7.95 -8.66
CA ARG A 32 12.86 -8.92 -8.26
C ARG A 32 13.83 -8.41 -7.19
N ALA A 33 13.45 -7.35 -6.47
CA ALA A 33 14.21 -6.86 -5.31
C ALA A 33 14.13 -7.83 -4.12
N ARG A 34 14.89 -7.51 -3.06
CA ARG A 34 14.95 -8.30 -1.82
C ARG A 34 14.94 -7.41 -0.57
N LEU A 35 14.18 -6.32 -0.61
CA LEU A 35 14.06 -5.39 0.50
C LEU A 35 13.28 -6.01 1.66
N ARG A 36 13.71 -5.74 2.89
CA ARG A 36 13.03 -6.15 4.13
C ARG A 36 12.65 -4.91 4.95
N PRO A 37 11.62 -4.98 5.81
CA PRO A 37 11.19 -3.82 6.60
C PRO A 37 12.30 -3.19 7.44
N ASN A 38 13.23 -3.99 7.97
CA ASN A 38 14.36 -3.53 8.78
C ASN A 38 15.53 -2.93 7.97
N GLN A 39 15.49 -2.99 6.65
CA GLN A 39 16.47 -2.37 5.75
C GLN A 39 15.97 -1.02 5.23
N LEU A 40 14.71 -0.68 5.50
CA LEU A 40 14.13 0.57 5.08
C LEU A 40 14.51 1.68 6.07
N PRO A 41 15.17 2.77 5.61
CA PRO A 41 15.43 3.93 6.45
C PRO A 41 14.11 4.58 6.89
N PRO A 42 14.15 5.45 7.92
CA PRO A 42 13.00 6.28 8.27
C PRO A 42 12.54 7.19 7.12
N GLY A 43 11.24 7.38 7.01
CA GLY A 43 10.63 8.16 5.94
C GLY A 43 9.14 8.35 6.14
N ALA A 44 8.54 9.24 5.34
CA ALA A 44 7.14 9.63 5.49
C ALA A 44 6.19 8.46 5.20
N GLY A 45 6.45 7.72 4.12
CA GLY A 45 5.66 6.56 3.69
C GLY A 45 6.54 5.46 3.09
N ILE A 46 5.95 4.33 2.74
CA ILE A 46 6.65 3.15 2.23
C ILE A 46 7.39 3.44 0.92
N VAL A 47 6.81 4.27 0.04
CA VAL A 47 7.44 4.68 -1.23
C VAL A 47 8.71 5.50 -0.96
N ASP A 48 8.64 6.54 -0.13
CA ASP A 48 9.82 7.34 0.28
C ASP A 48 10.90 6.46 0.90
N ARG A 49 10.50 5.54 1.79
CA ARG A 49 11.43 4.61 2.43
C ARG A 49 12.11 3.67 1.43
N ILE A 50 11.39 3.19 0.41
CA ILE A 50 11.95 2.38 -0.68
C ILE A 50 12.89 3.22 -1.57
N THR A 51 12.48 4.43 -1.94
CA THR A 51 13.32 5.38 -2.71
C THR A 51 14.65 5.62 -2.02
N LYS A 52 14.62 5.93 -0.72
CA LYS A 52 15.82 6.12 0.10
C LYS A 52 16.67 4.86 0.20
N ALA A 53 16.06 3.69 0.40
CA ALA A 53 16.79 2.43 0.47
C ALA A 53 17.49 2.07 -0.85
N ARG A 54 16.92 2.45 -1.99
CA ARG A 54 17.48 2.16 -3.33
C ARG A 54 18.40 3.25 -3.86
N GLY A 55 18.32 4.47 -3.34
CA GLY A 55 19.04 5.62 -3.88
C GLY A 55 18.58 6.01 -5.29
N ALA A 56 17.35 5.64 -5.68
CA ALA A 56 16.79 5.90 -7.00
C ALA A 56 15.30 6.22 -6.90
N ALA A 57 14.79 7.02 -7.84
CA ALA A 57 13.38 7.37 -7.90
C ALA A 57 12.49 6.13 -8.00
N PHE A 58 11.36 6.14 -7.29
CA PHE A 58 10.37 5.07 -7.37
C PHE A 58 9.56 5.20 -8.67
N VAL A 59 9.71 4.24 -9.58
CA VAL A 59 9.05 4.25 -10.90
C VAL A 59 8.18 3.00 -11.11
N GLU A 60 8.27 2.02 -10.23
CA GLU A 60 7.70 0.68 -10.42
C GLU A 60 6.21 0.55 -10.00
N ARG A 61 5.46 1.66 -9.99
CA ARG A 61 4.06 1.69 -9.52
C ARG A 61 3.17 0.78 -10.37
N HIS A 62 3.35 0.82 -11.69
CA HIS A 62 2.53 0.05 -12.62
C HIS A 62 2.79 -1.46 -12.46
N GLU A 63 4.04 -1.87 -12.33
CA GLU A 63 4.44 -3.27 -12.18
C GLU A 63 3.89 -3.88 -10.89
N VAL A 64 3.86 -3.10 -9.80
CA VAL A 64 3.26 -3.54 -8.53
C VAL A 64 1.74 -3.67 -8.66
N ALA A 65 1.08 -2.70 -9.28
CA ALA A 65 -0.36 -2.73 -9.50
C ALA A 65 -0.79 -3.89 -10.42
N ASP A 66 -0.09 -4.07 -11.54
CA ASP A 66 -0.34 -5.16 -12.50
C ASP A 66 -0.18 -6.53 -11.83
N LEU A 67 0.84 -6.69 -10.99
CA LEU A 67 1.02 -7.93 -10.23
C LEU A 67 -0.17 -8.21 -9.30
N LEU A 68 -0.64 -7.19 -8.58
CA LEU A 68 -1.77 -7.31 -7.66
C LEU A 68 -3.06 -7.68 -8.43
N LEU A 69 -3.27 -7.12 -9.63
CA LEU A 69 -4.43 -7.41 -10.47
C LEU A 69 -4.38 -8.82 -11.08
N HIS A 70 -3.24 -9.18 -11.69
CA HIS A 70 -3.08 -10.44 -12.41
C HIS A 70 -2.97 -11.66 -11.49
N ASP A 71 -2.38 -11.51 -10.31
CA ASP A 71 -2.21 -12.61 -9.35
C ASP A 71 -2.97 -12.36 -8.03
N ARG A 72 -4.12 -11.68 -8.14
CA ARG A 72 -4.95 -11.25 -6.99
C ARG A 72 -5.19 -12.34 -5.96
N LEU A 73 -5.50 -13.57 -6.39
CA LEU A 73 -5.80 -14.66 -5.47
C LEU A 73 -4.58 -15.02 -4.59
N LYS A 74 -3.38 -15.07 -5.18
CA LYS A 74 -2.15 -15.35 -4.41
C LYS A 74 -1.65 -14.14 -3.64
N ALA A 75 -1.88 -12.93 -4.15
CA ALA A 75 -1.49 -11.70 -3.50
C ALA A 75 -2.35 -11.43 -2.25
N VAL A 76 -3.69 -11.47 -2.40
CA VAL A 76 -4.66 -11.10 -1.36
C VAL A 76 -4.68 -12.11 -0.21
N THR A 77 -4.57 -13.41 -0.48
CA THR A 77 -4.56 -14.46 0.56
C THR A 77 -3.40 -14.37 1.53
N LYS A 78 -2.35 -13.61 1.19
CA LYS A 78 -1.17 -13.39 2.04
C LYS A 78 -1.15 -12.03 2.70
N LEU A 79 -2.15 -11.17 2.48
CA LEU A 79 -2.22 -9.88 3.14
C LEU A 79 -2.56 -10.07 4.62
N ARG A 80 -1.98 -9.21 5.45
CA ARG A 80 -2.25 -9.18 6.88
C ARG A 80 -3.61 -8.54 7.13
N ALA A 81 -4.22 -8.91 8.24
CA ALA A 81 -5.52 -8.36 8.66
C ALA A 81 -5.52 -6.82 8.72
N ALA A 82 -4.42 -6.20 9.16
CA ALA A 82 -4.29 -4.73 9.20
C ALA A 82 -4.39 -4.09 7.82
N THR A 83 -3.71 -4.64 6.80
CA THR A 83 -3.85 -4.19 5.40
C THR A 83 -5.31 -4.29 4.95
N LEU A 84 -5.96 -5.43 5.19
CA LEU A 84 -7.36 -5.63 4.79
C LEU A 84 -8.29 -4.63 5.48
N ALA A 85 -8.11 -4.39 6.78
CA ALA A 85 -8.88 -3.41 7.54
C ALA A 85 -8.68 -1.97 7.04
N ASN A 86 -7.46 -1.59 6.66
CA ASN A 86 -7.18 -0.28 6.08
C ASN A 86 -7.92 -0.07 4.75
N PHE A 87 -7.93 -1.09 3.88
CA PHE A 87 -8.69 -1.04 2.63
C PHE A 87 -10.21 -1.06 2.86
N GLU A 88 -10.69 -1.84 3.82
CA GLU A 88 -12.11 -1.84 4.22
C GLU A 88 -12.55 -0.46 4.74
N ALA A 89 -11.72 0.19 5.55
CA ALA A 89 -11.94 1.56 6.01
C ALA A 89 -11.98 2.54 4.82
N LEU A 90 -11.05 2.41 3.87
CA LEU A 90 -11.05 3.23 2.66
C LEU A 90 -12.34 3.04 1.86
N PHE A 91 -12.77 1.79 1.62
CA PHE A 91 -13.98 1.52 0.86
C PHE A 91 -15.24 2.03 1.58
N THR A 92 -15.28 1.92 2.91
CA THR A 92 -16.36 2.51 3.71
C THR A 92 -16.43 4.03 3.50
N LEU A 93 -15.29 4.73 3.55
CA LEU A 93 -15.23 6.17 3.33
C LEU A 93 -15.63 6.56 1.91
N ILE A 94 -15.20 5.80 0.89
CA ILE A 94 -15.61 6.01 -0.50
C ILE A 94 -17.11 5.81 -0.67
N ASN A 95 -17.67 4.75 -0.09
CA ASN A 95 -19.10 4.46 -0.19
C ASN A 95 -19.96 5.54 0.49
N ALA A 96 -19.43 6.18 1.55
CA ALA A 96 -20.10 7.29 2.23
C ALA A 96 -20.17 8.57 1.39
N THR A 97 -19.45 8.69 0.27
CA THR A 97 -19.56 9.86 -0.61
C THR A 97 -20.73 9.76 -1.58
N ARG A 98 -21.50 8.67 -1.55
CA ARG A 98 -22.67 8.50 -2.41
C ARG A 98 -23.82 9.37 -1.88
N PRO A 99 -24.57 10.10 -2.74
CA PRO A 99 -25.59 11.07 -2.32
C PRO A 99 -26.75 10.52 -1.46
N ASP A 100 -26.93 9.19 -1.36
CA ASP A 100 -28.27 8.63 -1.18
C ASP A 100 -28.34 7.21 -0.58
N VAL A 101 -27.40 6.79 0.27
CA VAL A 101 -27.71 5.70 1.23
C VAL A 101 -28.47 6.29 2.41
N ARG A 102 -29.72 6.71 2.15
CA ARG A 102 -30.76 6.81 3.17
C ARG A 102 -31.32 5.40 3.36
N THR A 103 -30.79 4.65 4.31
CA THR A 103 -31.58 3.62 5.00
C THR A 103 -32.48 4.30 6.01
#